data_AF-A0A7K3MT59-F1
#
_entry.id   AF-A0A7K3MT59-F1
#
_cell.length_a   1.000
_cell.length_b   1.000
_cell.length_c   1.000
_cell.angle_alpha   90.00
_cell.angle_beta   90.00
_cell.angle_gamma   90.00
#
_symmetry.space_group_name_H-M   'P 1'
#
loop_
_entity.id
_entity.type
_entity.pdbx_description
1 polymer ?
#
loop_
_entity_poly.entity_id
_entity_poly.type
_entity_poly.pdbx_seq_one_letter_code
_entity_poly.pdbx_strand_id
1 'polypeptide(L)'
;MKRGLKIVFFLFFGALTAQINTVKSVYFELDKFSLNQKEINQMVTLLDSANFSRFKAIYLYGYCDDRGSLEYNDKLSKKRVAFIQNLLLSKGYAQNKIFICEGRGKVVLDKDTVINLKEVRDKNRRVDLILVKNVFYTSIPEHPKIGDNIVLERVTFEMGSSELSLNAKKELDRTIVLLKKHKTLRFEIKGHVCCTSRKNTDGIDKETNERNLSENRARNVFNYLRSMGISPYRMSYKGYGNQFPLGKGDAQDRRVELFVTKL
;
A
#
# COMPACT_ATOMS: atom_id res chain seq x y z
N MET A 1 20.27 56.97 28.42
CA MET A 1 20.83 55.61 28.58
C MET A 1 19.85 54.60 27.98
N LYS A 2 20.14 54.07 26.78
CA LYS A 2 19.24 53.19 26.02
C LYS A 2 19.35 51.74 26.54
N ARG A 3 18.25 51.17 27.02
CA ARG A 3 18.15 49.75 27.41
C ARG A 3 18.01 48.90 26.14
N GLY A 4 19.02 48.09 25.83
CA GLY A 4 19.01 47.15 24.72
C GLY A 4 18.25 45.87 25.07
N LEU A 5 17.22 45.54 24.28
CA LEU A 5 16.43 44.31 24.38
C LEU A 5 17.23 43.16 23.76
N LYS A 6 17.67 42.19 24.58
CA LYS A 6 18.30 40.96 24.08
C LYS A 6 17.21 39.98 23.64
N ILE A 7 17.02 39.83 22.33
CA ILE A 7 16.18 38.78 21.75
C ILE A 7 17.04 37.51 21.63
N VAL A 8 16.74 36.51 22.45
CA VAL A 8 17.35 35.18 22.34
C VAL A 8 16.56 34.39 21.30
N PHE A 9 17.17 34.15 20.14
CA PHE A 9 16.62 33.25 19.12
C PHE A 9 16.81 31.79 19.58
N PHE A 10 15.74 31.15 20.06
CA PHE A 10 15.72 29.71 20.27
C PHE A 10 15.52 29.03 18.90
N LEU A 11 16.61 28.60 18.27
CA LEU A 11 16.56 27.73 17.09
C LEU A 11 16.10 26.33 17.53
N PHE A 12 14.79 26.10 17.44
CA PHE A 12 14.22 24.76 17.56
C PHE A 12 14.61 23.94 16.32
N PHE A 13 15.64 23.11 16.44
CA PHE A 13 15.95 22.08 15.44
C PHE A 13 14.87 21.00 15.51
N GLY A 14 13.79 21.20 14.74
CA GLY A 14 12.82 20.14 14.47
C GLY A 14 13.47 19.09 13.58
N ALA A 15 13.80 17.92 14.13
CA ALA A 15 14.20 16.76 13.34
C ALA A 15 12.99 16.29 12.50
N LEU A 16 12.93 16.72 11.24
CA LEU A 16 11.99 16.23 10.26
C LEU A 16 12.33 14.77 9.93
N THR A 17 11.68 13.82 10.60
CA THR A 17 11.75 12.42 10.18
C THR A 17 10.90 12.22 8.94
N ALA A 18 11.51 12.32 7.75
CA ALA A 18 10.89 11.89 6.51
C ALA A 18 10.74 10.36 6.54
N GLN A 19 9.51 9.85 6.60
CA GLN A 19 9.28 8.42 6.43
C GLN A 19 9.40 8.05 4.94
N ILE A 20 10.53 7.39 4.60
CA ILE A 20 10.95 7.02 3.24
C ILE A 20 10.45 5.61 2.90
N ASN A 21 9.73 5.47 1.78
CA ASN A 21 9.57 4.18 1.09
C ASN A 21 10.94 3.70 0.66
N THR A 22 11.34 2.50 1.10
CA THR A 22 12.66 1.98 0.75
C THR A 22 12.56 1.26 -0.58
N VAL A 23 13.19 1.83 -1.61
CA VAL A 23 13.35 1.15 -2.90
C VAL A 23 14.64 0.36 -2.87
N LYS A 24 14.55 -0.92 -3.21
CA LYS A 24 15.71 -1.80 -3.42
C LYS A 24 15.62 -2.39 -4.82
N SER A 25 16.70 -2.27 -5.59
CA SER A 25 16.74 -2.78 -6.95
C SER A 25 17.54 -4.08 -6.99
N VAL A 26 17.04 -5.06 -7.72
CA VAL A 26 17.70 -6.33 -8.02
C VAL A 26 17.99 -6.39 -9.50
N TYR A 27 19.25 -6.59 -9.88
CA TYR A 27 19.70 -6.48 -11.27
C TYR A 27 19.82 -7.85 -11.92
N PHE A 28 19.63 -7.89 -13.25
CA PHE A 28 19.67 -9.10 -14.05
C PHE A 28 20.69 -8.97 -15.19
N GLU A 29 21.29 -10.11 -15.53
CA GLU A 29 22.06 -10.24 -16.76
C GLU A 29 21.18 -10.08 -18.01
N LEU A 30 21.84 -9.86 -19.15
CA LEU A 30 21.18 -9.77 -20.45
C LEU A 30 20.36 -11.04 -20.73
N ASP A 31 19.11 -10.86 -21.17
CA ASP A 31 18.15 -11.91 -21.50
C ASP A 31 17.86 -12.95 -20.39
N LYS A 32 18.32 -12.69 -19.16
CA LYS A 32 18.04 -13.53 -18.00
C LYS A 32 16.88 -12.98 -17.19
N PHE A 33 16.08 -13.90 -16.65
CA PHE A 33 15.05 -13.62 -15.64
C PHE A 33 15.32 -14.32 -14.30
N SER A 34 16.35 -15.18 -14.24
CA SER A 34 16.82 -15.85 -13.04
C SER A 34 18.06 -15.15 -12.50
N LEU A 35 18.24 -15.23 -11.18
CA LEU A 35 19.44 -14.76 -10.49
C LEU A 35 20.37 -15.93 -10.17
N ASN A 36 21.67 -15.65 -10.06
CA ASN A 36 22.62 -16.62 -9.54
C ASN A 36 22.57 -16.70 -8.00
N GLN A 37 23.19 -17.73 -7.41
CA GLN A 37 23.10 -17.97 -5.97
C GLN A 37 23.68 -16.82 -5.13
N LYS A 38 24.73 -16.15 -5.63
CA LYS A 38 25.34 -15.00 -4.95
C LYS A 38 24.38 -13.82 -4.87
N GLU A 39 23.71 -13.50 -5.98
CA GLU A 39 22.70 -12.44 -6.05
C GLU A 39 21.48 -12.76 -5.18
N ILE A 40 21.03 -14.02 -5.18
CA ILE A 40 19.95 -14.49 -4.30
C ILE A 40 20.36 -14.27 -2.84
N ASN A 41 21.56 -14.67 -2.44
CA ASN A 41 22.03 -14.50 -1.07
C ASN A 41 22.12 -13.02 -0.68
N GLN A 42 22.64 -12.16 -1.56
CA GLN A 42 22.69 -10.71 -1.33
C GLN A 42 21.29 -10.11 -1.15
N MET A 43 20.34 -10.50 -2.00
CA MET A 43 18.95 -10.08 -1.89
C MET A 43 18.32 -10.54 -0.58
N VAL A 44 18.51 -11.81 -0.21
CA VAL A 44 17.99 -12.38 1.04
C VAL A 44 18.59 -11.65 2.25
N THR A 45 19.90 -11.42 2.29
CA THR A 45 20.54 -10.63 3.37
C THR A 45 19.97 -9.22 3.48
N LEU A 46 19.68 -8.56 2.35
CA LEU A 46 19.03 -7.25 2.35
C LEU A 46 17.61 -7.31 2.94
N LEU A 47 16.85 -8.36 2.64
CA LEU A 47 15.48 -8.54 3.13
C LEU A 47 15.44 -8.97 4.61
N ASP A 48 16.40 -9.77 5.06
CA ASP A 48 16.47 -10.30 6.43
C ASP A 48 17.01 -9.27 7.45
N SER A 49 17.53 -8.13 6.97
CA SER A 49 18.03 -7.06 7.85
C SER A 49 16.91 -6.40 8.68
N ALA A 50 16.75 -6.83 9.94
CA ALA A 50 16.07 -6.26 11.14
C ALA A 50 14.74 -5.44 11.02
N ASN A 51 14.19 -5.19 9.84
CA ASN A 51 13.08 -4.25 9.60
C ASN A 51 11.93 -4.87 8.80
N PHE A 52 12.00 -6.15 8.42
CA PHE A 52 11.03 -6.69 7.46
C PHE A 52 9.63 -6.96 8.02
N SER A 53 9.54 -7.30 9.30
CA SER A 53 8.27 -7.38 10.02
C SER A 53 7.50 -6.04 10.01
N ARG A 54 8.20 -4.92 9.74
CA ARG A 54 7.65 -3.57 9.74
C ARG A 54 7.14 -3.12 8.37
N PHE A 55 7.27 -3.91 7.30
CA PHE A 55 6.72 -3.58 5.99
C PHE A 55 5.37 -4.28 5.76
N LYS A 56 4.39 -3.51 5.28
CA LYS A 56 3.00 -3.92 4.99
C LYS A 56 2.87 -4.57 3.63
N ALA A 57 3.54 -3.98 2.64
CA ALA A 57 3.45 -4.40 1.25
C ALA A 57 4.80 -4.29 0.56
N ILE A 58 4.98 -5.16 -0.42
CA ILE A 58 6.08 -5.17 -1.37
C ILE A 58 5.43 -4.98 -2.74
N TYR A 59 5.84 -3.92 -3.44
CA TYR A 59 5.54 -3.77 -4.86
C TYR A 59 6.76 -4.17 -5.66
N LEU A 60 6.54 -4.94 -6.72
CA LEU A 60 7.54 -5.44 -7.65
C LEU A 60 7.29 -4.84 -9.03
N TYR A 61 8.28 -4.09 -9.52
CA TYR A 61 8.26 -3.53 -10.87
C TYR A 61 9.46 -4.02 -11.65
N GLY A 62 9.23 -4.83 -12.69
CA GLY A 62 10.28 -5.38 -13.54
C GLY A 62 10.52 -4.54 -14.76
N TYR A 63 11.78 -4.39 -15.15
CA TYR A 63 12.20 -3.59 -16.29
C TYR A 63 13.20 -4.37 -17.16
N CYS A 64 13.25 -3.99 -18.43
CA CYS A 64 14.28 -4.40 -19.38
C CYS A 64 15.00 -3.17 -19.93
N ASP A 65 16.17 -3.39 -20.52
CA ASP A 65 16.86 -2.33 -21.25
C ASP A 65 16.19 -2.03 -22.60
N ASP A 66 16.71 -1.06 -23.36
CA ASP A 66 16.09 -0.52 -24.57
C ASP A 66 16.08 -1.49 -25.78
N ARG A 67 16.79 -2.62 -25.68
CA ARG A 67 17.01 -3.57 -26.79
C ARG A 67 15.91 -4.63 -26.87
N GLY A 68 15.70 -5.18 -28.06
CA GLY A 68 14.67 -6.19 -28.32
C GLY A 68 13.28 -5.62 -28.60
N SER A 69 12.35 -6.48 -28.99
CA SER A 69 10.98 -6.07 -29.33
C SER A 69 10.20 -5.64 -28.08
N LEU A 70 9.15 -4.83 -28.27
CA LEU A 70 8.26 -4.43 -27.17
C LEU A 70 7.62 -5.65 -26.50
N GLU A 71 7.11 -6.58 -27.30
CA GLU A 71 6.47 -7.80 -26.82
C GLU A 71 7.44 -8.71 -26.06
N TYR A 72 8.67 -8.86 -26.56
CA TYR A 72 9.69 -9.65 -25.88
C TYR A 72 10.01 -9.07 -24.49
N ASN A 73 10.23 -7.76 -24.41
CA ASN A 73 10.56 -7.09 -23.15
C ASN A 73 9.40 -7.06 -22.15
N ASP A 74 8.16 -6.94 -22.64
CA ASP A 74 6.97 -7.08 -21.80
C ASP A 74 6.94 -8.47 -21.15
N LYS A 75 7.12 -9.54 -21.94
CA LYS A 75 7.20 -10.92 -21.43
C LYS A 75 8.40 -11.12 -20.48
N LEU A 76 9.59 -10.63 -20.83
CA LEU A 76 10.80 -10.80 -20.03
C LEU A 76 10.71 -10.08 -18.68
N SER A 77 10.20 -8.85 -18.67
CA SER A 77 10.00 -8.08 -17.42
C SER A 77 9.00 -8.77 -16.49
N LYS A 78 7.90 -9.33 -17.02
CA LYS A 78 6.94 -10.13 -16.25
C LYS A 78 7.58 -11.40 -15.67
N LYS A 79 8.41 -12.11 -16.44
CA LYS A 79 9.16 -13.27 -15.96
C LYS A 79 10.11 -12.92 -14.81
N ARG A 80 10.81 -11.79 -14.90
CA ARG A 80 11.68 -11.29 -13.81
C ARG A 80 10.89 -11.01 -12.54
N VAL A 81 9.75 -10.34 -12.64
CA VAL A 81 8.87 -10.10 -11.49
C VAL A 81 8.38 -11.41 -10.88
N ALA A 82 7.91 -12.35 -11.70
CA ALA A 82 7.43 -13.65 -11.24
C ALA A 82 8.54 -14.46 -10.54
N PHE A 83 9.78 -14.41 -11.06
CA PHE A 83 10.93 -15.04 -10.41
C PHE A 83 11.16 -14.46 -9.00
N ILE A 84 11.18 -13.14 -8.86
CA ILE A 84 11.35 -12.47 -7.56
C ILE A 84 10.20 -12.78 -6.61
N GLN A 85 8.96 -12.77 -7.12
CA GLN A 85 7.78 -13.12 -6.34
C GLN A 85 7.91 -14.55 -5.78
N ASN A 86 8.21 -15.53 -6.63
CA ASN A 86 8.37 -16.92 -6.21
C ASN A 86 9.53 -17.09 -5.23
N LEU A 87 10.64 -16.38 -5.45
CA LEU A 87 11.76 -16.37 -4.52
C LEU A 87 11.33 -15.86 -3.14
N LEU A 88 10.60 -14.75 -3.06
CA LEU A 88 10.07 -14.24 -1.81
C LEU A 88 9.15 -15.27 -1.14
N LEU A 89 8.21 -15.87 -1.87
CA LEU A 89 7.31 -16.89 -1.31
C LEU A 89 8.08 -18.10 -0.75
N SER A 90 9.06 -18.60 -1.49
CA SER A 90 9.92 -19.73 -1.07
C SER A 90 10.75 -19.43 0.19
N LYS A 91 11.04 -18.16 0.45
CA LYS A 91 11.75 -17.70 1.66
C LYS A 91 10.81 -17.43 2.84
N GLY A 92 9.52 -17.75 2.69
CA GLY A 92 8.52 -17.64 3.75
C GLY A 92 7.82 -16.27 3.82
N TYR A 93 8.03 -15.39 2.82
CA TYR A 93 7.27 -14.15 2.76
C TYR A 93 5.83 -14.44 2.36
N ALA A 94 4.88 -13.96 3.17
CA ALA A 94 3.46 -14.26 2.95
C ALA A 94 2.93 -13.59 1.68
N GLN A 95 2.13 -14.33 0.88
CA GLN A 95 1.53 -13.84 -0.37
C GLN A 95 0.77 -12.54 -0.18
N ASN A 96 0.06 -12.36 0.94
CA ASN A 96 -0.71 -11.16 1.27
C ASN A 96 0.15 -9.91 1.50
N LYS A 97 1.49 -10.04 1.55
CA LYS A 97 2.42 -8.90 1.59
C LYS A 97 2.93 -8.51 0.21
N ILE A 98 2.66 -9.27 -0.84
CA ILE A 98 3.11 -8.99 -2.21
C ILE A 98 1.90 -8.49 -3.02
N PHE A 99 1.80 -7.17 -3.23
CA PHE A 99 0.56 -6.54 -3.70
C PHE A 99 0.51 -6.26 -5.20
N ILE A 100 1.59 -5.72 -5.77
CA ILE A 100 1.65 -5.34 -7.19
C ILE A 100 2.87 -6.02 -7.78
N CYS A 101 2.63 -6.81 -8.82
CA CYS A 101 3.64 -7.49 -9.60
C CYS A 101 3.45 -7.10 -11.06
N GLU A 102 4.23 -6.14 -11.55
CA GLU A 102 4.06 -5.60 -12.90
C GLU A 102 5.38 -5.61 -13.67
N GLY A 103 5.39 -6.30 -14.82
CA GLY A 103 6.44 -6.13 -15.82
C GLY A 103 6.17 -4.88 -16.63
N ARG A 104 7.08 -3.91 -16.58
CA ARG A 104 6.97 -2.61 -17.25
C ARG A 104 7.67 -2.55 -18.61
N GLY A 105 8.13 -3.70 -19.12
CA GLY A 105 8.76 -3.77 -20.43
C GLY A 105 10.10 -3.05 -20.49
N LYS A 106 10.44 -2.54 -21.68
CA LYS A 106 11.71 -1.86 -21.92
C LYS A 106 11.69 -0.41 -21.45
N VAL A 107 12.79 0.03 -20.87
CA VAL A 107 13.02 1.45 -20.57
C VAL A 107 13.59 2.11 -21.82
N VAL A 108 12.85 3.07 -22.39
CA VAL A 108 13.31 3.86 -23.54
C VAL A 108 14.42 4.79 -23.10
N LEU A 109 15.50 4.82 -23.88
CA LEU A 109 16.64 5.69 -23.65
C LEU A 109 16.75 6.70 -24.78
N ASP A 110 17.02 7.95 -24.43
CA ASP A 110 17.52 8.94 -25.36
C ASP A 110 19.04 8.74 -25.51
N LYS A 111 19.47 8.32 -26.70
CA LYS A 111 20.87 7.94 -26.94
C LYS A 111 21.78 9.16 -27.04
N ASP A 112 21.21 10.33 -27.29
CA ASP A 112 21.98 11.56 -27.50
C ASP A 112 22.38 12.21 -26.16
N THR A 113 21.65 11.90 -25.10
CA THR A 113 21.91 12.42 -23.74
C THR A 113 22.58 11.41 -22.80
N VAL A 114 22.63 10.13 -23.17
CA VAL A 114 23.21 9.08 -22.31
C VAL A 114 24.72 8.96 -22.51
N ILE A 115 25.48 9.40 -21.51
CA ILE A 115 26.95 9.38 -21.49
C ILE A 115 27.51 7.94 -21.49
N ASN A 116 26.89 7.01 -20.75
CA ASN A 116 27.31 5.62 -20.67
C ASN A 116 26.16 4.65 -20.92
N LEU A 117 25.95 4.30 -22.19
CA LEU A 117 24.86 3.41 -22.62
C LEU A 117 24.93 2.04 -21.95
N LYS A 118 26.14 1.48 -21.78
CA LYS A 118 26.28 0.15 -21.18
C LYS A 118 25.81 0.16 -19.73
N GLU A 119 26.28 1.11 -18.94
CA GLU A 119 25.93 1.21 -17.52
C GLU A 119 24.44 1.47 -17.31
N VAL A 120 23.83 2.34 -18.13
CA VAL A 120 22.40 2.64 -18.05
C VAL A 120 21.56 1.40 -18.40
N ARG A 121 21.97 0.64 -19.43
CA ARG A 121 21.32 -0.65 -19.76
C ARG A 121 21.44 -1.63 -18.60
N ASP A 122 22.63 -1.74 -18.01
CA ASP A 122 22.86 -2.61 -16.85
C ASP A 122 21.96 -2.23 -15.67
N LYS A 123 21.77 -0.93 -15.42
CA LYS A 123 20.83 -0.41 -14.42
C LYS A 123 19.35 -0.59 -14.79
N ASN A 124 18.99 -0.72 -16.07
CA ASN A 124 17.61 -0.91 -16.52
C ASN A 124 17.16 -2.36 -16.52
N ARG A 125 18.08 -3.32 -16.55
CA ARG A 125 17.77 -4.73 -16.34
C ARG A 125 17.59 -4.99 -14.84
N ARG A 126 16.43 -4.65 -14.30
CA ARG A 126 16.17 -4.75 -12.86
C ARG A 126 14.73 -5.08 -12.50
N VAL A 127 14.55 -5.48 -11.25
CA VAL A 127 13.26 -5.45 -10.54
C VAL A 127 13.41 -4.51 -9.36
N ASP A 128 12.55 -3.50 -9.27
CA ASP A 128 12.46 -2.61 -8.13
C ASP A 128 11.48 -3.19 -7.10
N LEU A 129 11.97 -3.40 -5.88
CA LEU A 129 11.22 -3.76 -4.69
C LEU A 129 10.94 -2.48 -3.91
N ILE A 130 9.67 -2.05 -3.89
CA ILE A 130 9.24 -0.93 -3.08
C ILE A 130 8.66 -1.49 -1.77
N LEU A 131 9.42 -1.32 -0.69
CA LEU A 131 9.02 -1.74 0.65
C LEU A 131 8.21 -0.64 1.32
N VAL A 132 6.91 -0.87 1.47
CA VAL A 132 5.98 0.06 2.11
C VAL A 132 5.94 -0.23 3.60
N LYS A 133 6.38 0.74 4.42
CA LYS A 133 6.34 0.61 5.88
C LYS A 133 4.89 0.59 6.36
N ASN A 134 4.65 -0.23 7.37
CA ASN A 134 3.37 -0.37 8.03
C ASN A 134 3.18 0.85 8.95
N VAL A 135 2.39 1.83 8.51
CA VAL A 135 1.85 2.85 9.41
C VAL A 135 0.38 2.58 9.55
N PHE A 136 0.04 1.80 10.56
CA PHE A 136 -1.34 1.64 10.97
C PHE A 136 -1.71 2.86 11.79
N TYR A 137 -2.48 3.72 11.15
CA TYR A 137 -3.13 4.82 11.80
C TYR A 137 -4.48 4.31 12.30
N THR A 138 -4.69 4.32 13.62
CA THR A 138 -6.00 4.10 14.25
C THR A 138 -6.89 5.35 14.18
N SER A 139 -6.31 6.46 13.74
CA SER A 139 -6.95 7.77 13.51
C SER A 139 -6.17 8.51 12.42
N ILE A 140 -6.82 9.41 11.67
CA ILE A 140 -6.16 10.15 10.59
C ILE A 140 -4.94 10.92 11.14
N PRO A 141 -3.73 10.74 10.57
CA PRO A 141 -2.54 11.44 11.03
C PRO A 141 -2.62 12.94 10.77
N GLU A 142 -1.80 13.71 11.50
CA GLU A 142 -1.70 15.16 11.31
C GLU A 142 -1.16 15.56 9.92
N HIS A 143 -0.32 14.71 9.32
CA HIS A 143 0.24 14.91 7.98
C HIS A 143 0.00 13.67 7.12
N PRO A 144 -1.23 13.45 6.62
CA PRO A 144 -1.54 12.29 5.79
C PRO A 144 -0.77 12.36 4.48
N LYS A 145 -0.36 11.21 3.97
CA LYS A 145 0.35 11.03 2.69
C LYS A 145 -0.47 10.17 1.75
N ILE A 146 -0.30 10.41 0.44
CA ILE A 146 -0.87 9.52 -0.58
C ILE A 146 -0.32 8.11 -0.36
N GLY A 147 -1.22 7.12 -0.33
CA GLY A 147 -0.90 5.72 -0.04
C GLY A 147 -1.02 5.32 1.44
N ASP A 148 -1.25 6.28 2.35
CA ASP A 148 -1.57 5.95 3.74
C ASP A 148 -2.82 5.09 3.82
N ASN A 149 -2.81 4.11 4.71
CA ASN A 149 -3.94 3.21 4.90
C ASN A 149 -4.35 3.16 6.37
N ILE A 150 -5.41 3.87 6.69
CA ILE A 150 -5.88 4.17 8.04
C ILE A 150 -6.93 3.13 8.41
N VAL A 151 -6.61 2.27 9.38
CA VAL A 151 -7.53 1.20 9.82
C VAL A 151 -8.45 1.76 10.89
N LEU A 152 -9.75 1.71 10.66
CA LEU A 152 -10.73 2.13 11.64
C LEU A 152 -10.99 0.99 12.63
N GLU A 153 -10.01 0.68 13.49
CA GLU A 153 -10.00 -0.52 14.36
C GLU A 153 -11.24 -0.66 15.25
N ARG A 154 -11.89 0.46 15.58
CA ARG A 154 -13.09 0.49 16.43
C ARG A 154 -14.40 0.57 15.65
N VAL A 155 -14.33 0.59 14.32
CA VAL A 155 -15.48 0.48 13.41
C VAL A 155 -15.59 -1.00 13.00
N THR A 156 -16.13 -1.79 13.92
CA THR A 156 -16.32 -3.24 13.74
C THR A 156 -17.75 -3.57 13.35
N PHE A 157 -17.92 -4.67 12.63
CA PHE A 157 -19.23 -5.19 12.23
C PHE A 157 -19.55 -6.52 12.91
N GLU A 158 -20.83 -6.73 13.17
CA GLU A 158 -21.35 -8.04 13.55
C GLU A 158 -21.11 -9.07 12.44
N MET A 159 -21.09 -10.35 12.82
CA MET A 159 -20.89 -11.42 11.85
C MET A 159 -22.00 -11.40 10.79
N GLY A 160 -21.60 -11.35 9.51
CA GLY A 160 -22.50 -11.34 8.36
C GLY A 160 -23.24 -10.02 8.13
N SER A 161 -23.10 -9.02 9.00
CA SER A 161 -23.83 -7.76 8.89
C SER A 161 -22.95 -6.66 8.28
N SER A 162 -23.57 -5.78 7.48
CA SER A 162 -22.98 -4.51 7.05
C SER A 162 -23.45 -3.31 7.87
N GLU A 163 -24.34 -3.50 8.83
CA GLU A 163 -24.89 -2.41 9.64
C GLU A 163 -23.88 -1.79 10.60
N LEU A 164 -23.96 -0.47 10.74
CA LEU A 164 -23.11 0.29 11.65
C LEU A 164 -23.75 0.33 13.04
N SER A 165 -23.13 -0.38 13.98
CA SER A 165 -23.50 -0.31 15.40
C SER A 165 -23.35 1.11 15.96
N LEU A 166 -24.02 1.38 17.09
CA LEU A 166 -23.89 2.69 17.76
C LEU A 166 -22.45 3.02 18.14
N ASN A 167 -21.66 2.02 18.56
CA ASN A 167 -20.25 2.20 18.88
C ASN A 167 -19.43 2.51 17.63
N ALA A 168 -19.69 1.83 16.51
CA ALA A 168 -19.04 2.12 15.24
C ALA A 168 -19.33 3.56 14.77
N LYS A 169 -20.58 4.03 14.91
CA LYS A 169 -20.97 5.41 14.61
C LYS A 169 -20.22 6.44 15.46
N LYS A 170 -20.11 6.23 16.77
CA LYS A 170 -19.32 7.09 17.68
C LYS A 170 -17.85 7.22 17.26
N GLU A 171 -17.25 6.13 16.78
CA GLU A 171 -15.85 6.13 16.33
C GLU A 171 -15.70 6.79 14.95
N LEU A 172 -16.70 6.63 14.07
CA LEU A 172 -16.78 7.40 12.83
C LEU A 172 -16.93 8.90 13.10
N ASP A 173 -17.68 9.31 14.13
CA ASP A 173 -17.82 10.74 14.49
C ASP A 173 -16.47 11.38 14.85
N ARG A 174 -15.61 10.66 15.59
CA ARG A 174 -14.23 11.11 15.85
C ARG A 174 -13.41 11.22 14.56
N THR A 175 -13.57 10.26 13.66
CA THR A 175 -12.93 10.27 12.34
C THR A 175 -13.39 11.46 11.50
N ILE A 176 -14.68 11.81 11.56
CA ILE A 176 -15.27 12.95 10.84
C ILE A 176 -14.65 14.28 11.28
N VAL A 177 -14.38 14.47 12.58
CA VAL A 177 -13.70 15.68 13.08
C VAL A 177 -12.34 15.86 12.37
N LEU A 178 -11.58 14.79 12.24
CA LEU A 178 -10.28 14.81 11.55
C LEU A 178 -10.44 15.00 10.03
N LEU A 179 -11.41 14.35 9.39
CA LEU A 179 -11.71 14.53 7.96
C LEU A 179 -12.15 15.98 7.62
N LYS A 180 -12.79 16.66 8.57
CA LYS A 180 -13.16 18.09 8.46
C LYS A 180 -11.96 19.01 8.63
N LYS A 181 -10.96 18.63 9.44
CA LYS A 181 -9.66 19.32 9.54
C LYS A 181 -8.88 19.18 8.22
N HIS A 182 -8.84 17.99 7.63
CA HIS A 182 -8.13 17.71 6.38
C HIS A 182 -9.03 17.89 5.14
N LYS A 183 -9.42 19.11 4.79
CA LYS A 183 -10.45 19.39 3.77
C LYS A 183 -10.13 18.89 2.35
N THR A 184 -8.87 18.78 1.98
CA THR A 184 -8.43 18.39 0.63
C THR A 184 -8.20 16.88 0.48
N LEU A 185 -8.09 16.16 1.60
CA LEU A 185 -7.88 14.72 1.65
C LEU A 185 -8.98 13.98 0.88
N ARG A 186 -8.57 13.17 -0.10
CA ARG A 186 -9.42 12.21 -0.80
C ARG A 186 -8.96 10.79 -0.51
N PHE A 187 -9.92 9.89 -0.37
CA PHE A 187 -9.65 8.52 0.06
C PHE A 187 -10.67 7.52 -0.49
N GLU A 188 -10.26 6.26 -0.54
CA GLU A 188 -11.12 5.12 -0.82
C GLU A 188 -11.40 4.36 0.47
N ILE A 189 -12.66 4.06 0.73
CA ILE A 189 -13.10 3.23 1.85
C ILE A 189 -13.04 1.77 1.41
N LYS A 190 -12.19 0.98 2.07
CA LYS A 190 -11.98 -0.43 1.78
C LYS A 190 -12.73 -1.28 2.80
N GLY A 191 -13.67 -2.10 2.34
CA GLY A 191 -14.39 -3.03 3.20
C GLY A 191 -13.81 -4.43 3.14
N HIS A 192 -13.75 -5.11 4.28
CA HIS A 192 -13.18 -6.45 4.41
C HIS A 192 -14.12 -7.40 5.15
N VAL A 193 -13.93 -8.69 4.88
CA VAL A 193 -14.57 -9.80 5.62
C VAL A 193 -13.52 -10.81 6.04
N CYS A 194 -13.75 -11.52 7.14
CA CYS A 194 -12.83 -12.58 7.59
C CYS A 194 -13.03 -13.88 6.82
N CYS A 195 -14.27 -14.34 6.78
CA CYS A 195 -14.59 -15.75 6.72
C CYS A 195 -15.56 -15.96 5.57
N THR A 196 -15.05 -16.53 4.48
CA THR A 196 -15.85 -16.89 3.30
C THR A 196 -15.56 -18.33 2.92
N SER A 197 -16.42 -18.95 2.10
CA SER A 197 -16.16 -20.31 1.61
C SER A 197 -14.99 -20.30 0.61
N ARG A 198 -14.28 -21.43 0.47
CA ARG A 198 -13.11 -21.55 -0.44
C ARG A 198 -13.38 -21.12 -1.89
N LYS A 199 -14.64 -21.16 -2.33
CA LYS A 199 -15.06 -20.80 -3.69
C LYS A 199 -15.38 -19.31 -3.86
N ASN A 200 -15.49 -18.55 -2.78
CA ASN A 200 -15.98 -17.17 -2.80
C ASN A 200 -15.04 -16.24 -2.03
N THR A 201 -14.77 -15.07 -2.60
CA THR A 201 -13.92 -14.06 -1.95
C THR A 201 -14.69 -13.11 -1.05
N ASP A 202 -16.03 -13.04 -1.17
CA ASP A 202 -16.87 -12.19 -0.30
C ASP A 202 -17.95 -12.98 0.45
N GLY A 203 -18.43 -12.41 1.54
CA GLY A 203 -19.47 -12.92 2.41
C GLY A 203 -20.87 -12.59 1.90
N ILE A 204 -21.85 -13.35 2.39
CA ILE A 204 -23.27 -13.01 2.21
C ILE A 204 -23.62 -11.96 3.26
N ASP A 205 -24.21 -10.87 2.80
CA ASP A 205 -24.74 -9.81 3.64
C ASP A 205 -26.13 -10.21 4.15
N LYS A 206 -26.32 -10.16 5.47
CA LYS A 206 -27.57 -10.58 6.13
C LYS A 206 -28.74 -9.66 5.81
N GLU A 207 -28.47 -8.40 5.51
CA GLU A 207 -29.49 -7.38 5.26
C GLU A 207 -30.02 -7.45 3.82
N THR A 208 -29.16 -7.81 2.87
CA THR A 208 -29.51 -7.87 1.42
C THR A 208 -29.66 -9.29 0.89
N ASN A 209 -29.15 -10.30 1.59
CA ASN A 209 -29.00 -11.69 1.12
C ASN A 209 -28.12 -11.84 -0.13
N GLU A 210 -27.33 -10.82 -0.48
CA GLU A 210 -26.43 -10.82 -1.62
C GLU A 210 -24.97 -11.06 -1.18
N ARG A 211 -24.13 -11.55 -2.11
CA ARG A 211 -22.71 -11.80 -1.85
C ARG A 211 -21.85 -10.56 -2.12
N ASN A 212 -22.13 -9.50 -1.37
CA ASN A 212 -21.43 -8.20 -1.47
C ASN A 212 -21.19 -7.58 -0.09
N LEU A 213 -21.05 -8.41 0.96
CA LEU A 213 -20.90 -7.95 2.35
C LEU A 213 -19.74 -6.96 2.53
N SER A 214 -18.58 -7.23 1.95
CA SER A 214 -17.44 -6.32 2.06
C SER A 214 -17.71 -4.97 1.39
N GLU A 215 -18.41 -4.97 0.25
CA GLU A 215 -18.80 -3.75 -0.45
C GLU A 215 -19.87 -2.97 0.34
N ASN A 216 -20.88 -3.65 0.86
CA ASN A 216 -21.95 -3.05 1.64
C ASN A 216 -21.43 -2.39 2.91
N ARG A 217 -20.44 -3.01 3.59
CA ARG A 217 -19.75 -2.40 4.73
C ARG A 217 -19.07 -1.08 4.35
N ALA A 218 -18.33 -1.08 3.24
CA ALA A 218 -17.68 0.12 2.76
C ALA A 218 -18.70 1.20 2.36
N ARG A 219 -19.80 0.79 1.71
CA ARG A 219 -20.91 1.65 1.30
C ARG A 219 -21.64 2.27 2.50
N ASN A 220 -21.88 1.52 3.57
CA ASN A 220 -22.55 2.04 4.76
C ASN A 220 -21.69 3.09 5.48
N VAL A 221 -20.37 2.88 5.54
CA VAL A 221 -19.43 3.90 6.04
C VAL A 221 -19.44 5.13 5.13
N PHE A 222 -19.40 4.95 3.81
CA PHE A 222 -19.49 6.07 2.85
C PHE A 222 -20.77 6.89 3.07
N ASN A 223 -21.91 6.23 3.19
CA ASN A 223 -23.20 6.86 3.39
C ASN A 223 -23.26 7.62 4.72
N TYR A 224 -22.70 7.04 5.79
CA TYR A 224 -22.60 7.69 7.09
C TYR A 224 -21.72 8.94 7.05
N LEU A 225 -20.52 8.85 6.46
CA LEU A 225 -19.63 10.01 6.33
C LEU A 225 -20.29 11.11 5.48
N ARG A 226 -21.02 10.74 4.42
CA ARG A 226 -21.80 11.66 3.60
C ARG A 226 -22.89 12.35 4.40
N SER A 227 -23.69 11.61 5.19
CA SER A 227 -24.75 12.20 6.00
C SER A 227 -24.21 13.15 7.08
N MET A 228 -22.94 12.97 7.48
CA MET A 228 -22.25 13.83 8.44
C MET A 228 -21.49 15.01 7.80
N GLY A 229 -21.67 15.21 6.49
CA GLY A 229 -21.20 16.38 5.74
C GLY A 229 -19.82 16.22 5.10
N ILE A 230 -19.29 15.00 4.97
CA ILE A 230 -18.09 14.77 4.15
C ILE A 230 -18.51 14.69 2.68
N SER A 231 -17.91 15.53 1.84
CA SER A 231 -18.25 15.61 0.42
C SER A 231 -18.04 14.27 -0.29
N PRO A 232 -19.04 13.74 -1.02
CA PRO A 232 -18.90 12.52 -1.82
C PRO A 232 -17.75 12.55 -2.82
N TYR A 233 -17.41 13.72 -3.38
CA TYR A 233 -16.29 13.88 -4.32
C TYR A 233 -14.90 13.61 -3.71
N ARG A 234 -14.82 13.53 -2.37
CA ARG A 234 -13.60 13.18 -1.63
C ARG A 234 -13.50 11.69 -1.34
N MET A 235 -14.53 10.91 -1.65
CA MET A 235 -14.66 9.53 -1.18
C MET A 235 -15.01 8.61 -2.34
N SER A 236 -14.41 7.44 -2.37
CA SER A 236 -14.91 6.27 -3.09
C SER A 236 -15.03 5.11 -2.10
N TYR A 237 -15.69 4.02 -2.49
CA TYR A 237 -15.72 2.81 -1.67
C TYR A 237 -15.59 1.56 -2.54
N LYS A 238 -15.02 0.50 -1.98
CA LYS A 238 -14.89 -0.80 -2.66
C LYS A 238 -14.82 -1.96 -1.65
N GLY A 239 -15.48 -3.06 -2.00
CA GLY A 239 -15.36 -4.33 -1.30
C GLY A 239 -14.10 -5.10 -1.72
N TYR A 240 -13.33 -5.56 -0.73
CA TYR A 240 -12.10 -6.31 -0.92
C TYR A 240 -12.19 -7.76 -0.44
N GLY A 241 -13.37 -8.18 0.03
CA GLY A 241 -13.59 -9.54 0.48
C GLY A 241 -12.63 -9.98 1.59
N ASN A 242 -12.28 -11.27 1.59
CA ASN A 242 -11.31 -11.90 2.48
C ASN A 242 -9.88 -11.91 1.93
N GLN A 243 -9.59 -11.12 0.88
CA GLN A 243 -8.30 -11.17 0.18
C GLN A 243 -7.14 -10.57 0.98
N PHE A 244 -7.45 -9.76 2.01
CA PHE A 244 -6.46 -9.00 2.78
C PHE A 244 -6.64 -9.21 4.30
N PRO A 245 -6.43 -10.44 4.81
CA PRO A 245 -6.49 -10.70 6.24
C PRO A 245 -5.30 -10.06 6.97
N LEU A 246 -5.56 -9.51 8.17
CA LEU A 246 -4.56 -8.90 9.04
C LEU A 246 -3.79 -9.94 9.85
N GLY A 247 -4.29 -11.17 9.97
CA GLY A 247 -3.71 -12.21 10.83
C GLY A 247 -3.89 -11.94 12.33
N LYS A 248 -4.77 -11.01 12.70
CA LYS A 248 -5.12 -10.65 14.09
C LYS A 248 -6.45 -11.27 14.56
N GLY A 249 -6.98 -12.23 13.81
CA GLY A 249 -8.24 -12.92 14.07
C GLY A 249 -9.45 -12.28 13.39
N ASP A 250 -10.53 -13.05 13.33
CA ASP A 250 -11.74 -12.76 12.53
C ASP A 250 -12.39 -11.42 12.84
N ALA A 251 -12.38 -11.00 14.11
CA ALA A 251 -12.95 -9.73 14.54
C ALA A 251 -12.24 -8.54 13.87
N GLN A 252 -10.92 -8.63 13.73
CA GLN A 252 -10.11 -7.59 13.10
C GLN A 252 -10.20 -7.63 11.57
N ASP A 253 -10.63 -8.76 10.98
CA ASP A 253 -10.85 -8.85 9.53
C ASP A 253 -12.25 -8.40 9.10
N ARG A 254 -13.21 -8.27 10.03
CA ARG A 254 -14.50 -7.60 9.81
C ARG A 254 -14.37 -6.09 10.00
N ARG A 255 -13.62 -5.45 9.10
CA ARG A 255 -13.18 -4.05 9.25
C ARG A 255 -13.43 -3.21 8.00
N VAL A 256 -13.18 -1.92 8.18
CA VAL A 256 -13.02 -0.94 7.10
C VAL A 256 -11.71 -0.14 7.26
N GLU A 257 -11.15 0.27 6.14
CA GLU A 257 -9.94 1.09 6.08
C GLU A 257 -10.17 2.32 5.20
N LEU A 258 -9.46 3.42 5.46
CA LEU A 258 -9.41 4.60 4.59
C LEU A 258 -8.04 4.64 3.90
N PHE A 259 -8.03 4.41 2.60
CA PHE A 259 -6.84 4.47 1.77
C PHE A 259 -6.73 5.85 1.11
N VAL A 260 -5.70 6.61 1.44
CA VAL A 260 -5.51 7.97 0.93
C VAL A 260 -5.09 7.95 -0.54
N THR A 261 -5.92 8.54 -1.40
CA THR A 261 -5.71 8.58 -2.85
C THR A 261 -5.19 9.92 -3.34
N LYS A 262 -5.51 11.02 -2.64
CA LYS A 262 -5.08 12.38 -3.01
C LYS A 262 -5.08 13.32 -1.79
N LEU A 263 -4.27 14.38 -1.86
CA LEU A 263 -4.22 15.50 -0.90
C LEU A 263 -4.50 16.83 -1.58
#